data_AF-A0A2G8K9D0-F1
#
_entry.id   AF-A0A2G8K9D0-F1
#
_cell.length_a   1.000
_cell.length_b   1.000
_cell.length_c   1.000
_cell.angle_alpha   90.00
_cell.angle_beta   90.00
_cell.angle_gamma   90.00
#
_symmetry.space_group_name_H-M   'P 1'
#
loop_
_entity.id
_entity.type
_entity.pdbx_description
1 polymer ?
#
loop_
_entity_poly.entity_id
_entity_poly.type
_entity_poly.pdbx_seq_one_letter_code
_entity_poly.pdbx_strand_id
1 'polypeptide(L)'
;MLVERLLKVDTNIESALTHHLFNLPPGTPSLDLISFNIQRGRDHGLPSYTEWRRFCGSPAVTSFEDLKADFDQDVINRLQQVYTDVHDIDVFVGSIAERLLDDALVGPLNVCLLARQFRELKLGDRFWYENGGFISSFTKDQLKSIRAMTMSRVMCDTLETIDSIQPFAFRESDEAIGDGDTTSFSSYSKLHTYPNMQRELPGFANVRVSCQDGTAIPHLDLTAWKD
;
A
#
# COMPACT_ATOMS: atom_id res chain seq x y z
N MET A 1 -2.74 5.29 -14.79
CA MET A 1 -1.96 5.38 -13.54
C MET A 1 -2.06 6.74 -12.86
N LEU A 2 -1.61 7.86 -13.45
CA LEU A 2 -1.57 9.18 -12.76
C LEU A 2 -2.88 9.99 -12.78
N VAL A 3 -3.88 9.51 -13.51
CA VAL A 3 -5.15 10.22 -13.75
C VAL A 3 -6.36 9.37 -13.45
N GLU A 4 -6.16 8.09 -13.19
CA GLU A 4 -7.23 7.14 -12.85
C GLU A 4 -7.12 6.83 -11.37
N ARG A 5 -8.26 6.80 -10.69
CA ARG A 5 -8.33 6.43 -9.29
C ARG A 5 -8.19 4.93 -9.15
N LEU A 6 -7.63 4.50 -8.02
CA LEU A 6 -7.67 3.11 -7.62
C LEU A 6 -9.14 2.68 -7.51
N LEU A 7 -9.45 1.46 -7.94
CA LEU A 7 -10.76 0.86 -7.65
C LEU A 7 -10.97 0.81 -6.14
N LYS A 8 -12.23 0.89 -5.72
CA LYS A 8 -12.58 0.78 -4.31
C LYS A 8 -12.06 -0.56 -3.77
N VAL A 9 -11.38 -0.52 -2.63
CA VAL A 9 -10.94 -1.72 -1.92
C VAL A 9 -12.13 -2.24 -1.11
N ASP A 10 -12.71 -3.34 -1.58
CA ASP A 10 -13.75 -4.08 -0.87
C ASP A 10 -13.71 -5.58 -1.21
N THR A 11 -14.68 -6.35 -0.74
CA THR A 11 -14.74 -7.80 -0.93
C THR A 11 -15.19 -8.23 -2.32
N ASN A 12 -15.48 -7.30 -3.23
CA ASN A 12 -15.85 -7.60 -4.61
C ASN A 12 -14.64 -7.42 -5.51
N ILE A 13 -14.31 -8.48 -6.26
CA ILE A 13 -13.17 -8.49 -7.16
C ILE A 13 -13.68 -8.47 -8.60
N GLU A 14 -13.08 -7.61 -9.42
CA GLU A 14 -13.44 -7.41 -10.81
C GLU A 14 -13.50 -8.71 -11.61
N SER A 15 -14.51 -8.80 -12.50
CA SER A 15 -14.74 -9.98 -13.36
C SER A 15 -13.56 -10.30 -14.26
N ALA A 16 -12.74 -9.30 -14.61
CA ALA A 16 -11.49 -9.49 -15.33
C ALA A 16 -10.50 -10.40 -14.60
N LEU A 17 -10.57 -10.47 -13.26
CA LEU A 17 -9.71 -11.30 -12.42
C LEU A 17 -10.38 -12.60 -11.95
N THR A 18 -11.71 -12.61 -11.81
CA THR A 18 -12.46 -13.78 -11.30
C THR A 18 -13.07 -14.67 -12.39
N HIS A 19 -13.32 -14.13 -13.58
CA HIS A 19 -13.98 -14.84 -14.67
C HIS A 19 -13.26 -14.77 -16.01
N HIS A 20 -12.28 -13.88 -16.18
CA HIS A 20 -11.60 -13.65 -17.46
C HIS A 20 -10.09 -13.45 -17.30
N LEU A 21 -9.48 -14.07 -16.29
CA LEU A 21 -8.04 -13.91 -16.06
C LEU A 21 -7.27 -14.37 -17.32
N PHE A 22 -6.47 -13.46 -17.88
CA PHE A 22 -5.74 -13.57 -19.16
C PHE A 22 -6.57 -13.64 -20.45
N ASN A 23 -7.91 -13.61 -20.37
CA ASN A 23 -8.83 -13.64 -21.53
C ASN A 23 -8.40 -14.65 -22.61
N LEU A 24 -8.23 -15.90 -22.18
CA LEU A 24 -7.64 -16.97 -23.00
C LEU A 24 -8.50 -17.31 -24.24
N PRO A 25 -7.90 -17.91 -25.29
CA PRO A 25 -8.61 -18.20 -26.53
C PRO A 25 -9.88 -19.05 -26.34
N PRO A 26 -10.87 -18.91 -27.24
CA PRO A 26 -12.09 -19.72 -27.19
C PRO A 26 -11.79 -21.22 -27.12
N GLY A 27 -12.45 -21.92 -26.20
CA GLY A 27 -12.23 -23.35 -25.94
C GLY A 27 -11.28 -23.65 -24.78
N THR A 28 -10.65 -22.64 -24.18
CA THR A 28 -9.91 -22.79 -22.92
C THR A 28 -10.82 -22.45 -21.72
N PRO A 29 -10.78 -23.23 -20.63
CA PRO A 29 -11.46 -22.85 -19.39
C PRO A 29 -10.89 -21.53 -18.87
N SER A 30 -11.79 -20.62 -18.49
CA SER A 30 -11.36 -19.37 -17.90
C SER A 30 -10.76 -19.58 -16.51
N LEU A 31 -9.89 -18.65 -16.12
CA LEU A 31 -9.15 -18.71 -14.86
C LEU A 31 -9.68 -17.66 -13.88
N ASP A 32 -9.60 -17.99 -12.60
CA ASP A 32 -10.02 -17.15 -11.48
C ASP A 32 -8.83 -16.96 -10.51
N LEU A 33 -8.35 -15.72 -10.43
CA LEU A 33 -7.22 -15.35 -9.58
C LEU A 33 -7.51 -15.55 -8.09
N ILE A 34 -8.74 -15.31 -7.66
CA ILE A 34 -9.14 -15.42 -6.26
C ILE A 34 -9.21 -16.89 -5.86
N SER A 35 -9.83 -17.72 -6.69
CA SER A 35 -9.81 -19.17 -6.51
C SER A 35 -8.38 -19.72 -6.49
N PHE A 36 -7.48 -19.20 -7.33
CA PHE A 36 -6.06 -19.57 -7.28
C PHE A 36 -5.36 -19.12 -6.00
N ASN A 37 -5.62 -17.92 -5.48
CA ASN A 37 -5.00 -17.46 -4.24
C ASN A 37 -5.41 -18.32 -3.05
N ILE A 38 -6.69 -18.71 -2.98
CA ILE A 38 -7.20 -19.65 -1.96
C ILE A 38 -6.48 -21.00 -2.09
N GLN A 39 -6.45 -21.56 -3.31
CA GLN A 39 -5.81 -22.86 -3.54
C GLN A 39 -4.30 -22.82 -3.28
N ARG A 40 -3.63 -21.69 -3.58
CA ARG A 40 -2.20 -21.47 -3.30
C ARG A 40 -1.93 -21.43 -1.80
N GLY A 41 -2.81 -20.78 -1.03
CA GLY A 41 -2.71 -20.79 0.43
C GLY A 41 -2.76 -22.21 1.00
N ARG A 42 -3.67 -23.04 0.48
CA ARG A 42 -3.79 -24.45 0.86
C ARG A 42 -2.59 -25.29 0.43
N ASP A 43 -2.10 -25.09 -0.79
CA ASP A 43 -0.90 -25.75 -1.33
C ASP A 43 0.35 -25.43 -0.50
N HIS A 44 0.48 -24.18 -0.05
CA HIS A 44 1.56 -23.75 0.83
C HIS A 44 1.36 -24.16 2.31
N GLY A 45 0.26 -24.84 2.64
CA GLY A 45 -0.04 -25.26 4.01
C GLY A 45 -0.20 -24.09 4.98
N LEU A 46 -0.73 -22.95 4.51
CA LEU A 46 -0.93 -21.79 5.38
C LEU A 46 -1.94 -22.11 6.48
N PRO A 47 -1.66 -21.71 7.75
CA PRO A 47 -2.63 -21.78 8.82
C PRO A 47 -3.90 -20.98 8.50
N SER A 48 -4.99 -21.30 9.21
CA SER A 48 -6.26 -20.59 9.03
C SER A 48 -6.18 -19.13 9.46
N TYR A 49 -7.14 -18.35 9.01
CA TYR A 49 -7.33 -16.96 9.39
C TYR A 49 -7.28 -16.77 10.93
N THR A 50 -7.95 -17.63 11.69
CA THR A 50 -7.99 -17.54 13.16
C THR A 50 -6.64 -17.79 13.84
N GLU A 51 -5.77 -18.61 13.25
CA GLU A 51 -4.41 -18.84 13.73
C GLU A 51 -3.53 -17.60 13.51
N TRP A 52 -3.66 -16.97 12.34
CA TRP A 52 -2.95 -15.72 12.03
C TRP A 52 -3.42 -14.54 12.88
N ARG A 53 -4.72 -14.46 13.20
CA ARG A 53 -5.24 -13.52 14.21
C ARG A 53 -4.54 -13.70 15.55
N ARG A 54 -4.45 -14.95 16.03
CA ARG A 54 -3.80 -15.27 17.31
C ARG A 54 -2.32 -14.89 17.28
N PHE A 55 -1.61 -15.19 16.19
CA PHE A 55 -0.23 -14.76 15.98
C PHE A 55 -0.06 -13.23 16.09
N CYS A 56 -1.04 -12.48 15.58
CA CYS A 56 -1.07 -11.02 15.67
C CYS A 56 -1.59 -10.47 17.01
N GLY A 57 -1.94 -11.33 17.97
CA GLY A 57 -2.40 -10.92 19.30
C GLY A 57 -3.85 -10.46 19.35
N SER A 58 -4.65 -10.72 18.31
CA SER A 58 -6.08 -10.43 18.31
C SER A 58 -6.84 -11.36 19.27
N PRO A 59 -8.01 -10.93 19.78
CA PRO A 59 -8.88 -11.78 20.59
C PRO A 59 -9.22 -13.10 19.90
N ALA A 60 -9.30 -14.17 20.68
CA ALA A 60 -9.69 -15.48 20.17
C ALA A 60 -11.13 -15.46 19.62
N VAL A 61 -11.31 -16.15 18.51
CA VAL A 61 -12.59 -16.34 17.82
C VAL A 61 -12.92 -17.82 17.88
N THR A 62 -14.12 -18.16 18.34
CA THR A 62 -14.60 -19.55 18.46
C THR A 62 -15.90 -19.80 17.69
N SER A 63 -16.51 -18.74 17.17
CA SER A 63 -17.71 -18.80 16.34
C SER A 63 -17.70 -17.67 15.29
N PHE A 64 -18.53 -17.80 14.26
CA PHE A 64 -18.74 -16.74 13.28
C PHE A 64 -19.29 -15.44 13.90
N GLU A 65 -20.00 -15.53 15.02
CA GLU A 65 -20.53 -14.36 15.76
C GLU A 65 -19.41 -13.48 16.30
N ASP A 66 -18.29 -14.09 16.73
CA ASP A 66 -17.13 -13.37 17.27
C ASP A 66 -16.43 -12.50 16.18
N LEU A 67 -16.73 -12.72 14.90
CA LEU A 67 -16.17 -11.94 13.78
C LEU A 67 -16.80 -10.55 13.62
N LYS A 68 -17.92 -10.26 14.28
CA LYS A 68 -18.62 -8.95 14.16
C LYS A 68 -17.76 -7.74 14.50
N ALA A 69 -16.76 -7.95 15.36
CA ALA A 69 -15.79 -6.91 15.71
C ALA A 69 -14.95 -6.44 14.51
N ASP A 70 -14.72 -7.32 13.52
CA ASP A 70 -13.81 -7.06 12.41
C ASP A 70 -14.47 -7.17 11.02
N PHE A 71 -15.68 -7.73 10.89
CA PHE A 71 -16.33 -8.01 9.60
C PHE A 71 -17.70 -7.34 9.51
N ASP A 72 -18.14 -7.05 8.28
CA ASP A 72 -19.53 -6.68 8.02
C ASP A 72 -20.46 -7.90 8.10
N GLN A 73 -21.71 -7.68 8.51
CA GLN A 73 -22.65 -8.78 8.78
C GLN A 73 -22.97 -9.62 7.54
N ASP A 74 -23.04 -9.01 6.36
CA ASP A 74 -23.29 -9.71 5.11
C ASP A 74 -22.11 -10.61 4.72
N VAL A 75 -20.88 -10.20 4.99
CA VAL A 75 -19.68 -11.02 4.81
C VAL A 75 -19.71 -12.23 5.73
N ILE A 76 -20.05 -12.04 7.02
CA ILE A 76 -20.20 -13.16 7.97
C ILE A 76 -21.24 -14.17 7.48
N ASN A 77 -22.39 -13.69 7.01
CA ASN A 77 -23.45 -14.55 6.48
C ASN A 77 -22.98 -15.38 5.27
N ARG A 78 -22.15 -14.81 4.39
CA ARG A 78 -21.56 -15.52 3.24
C ARG A 78 -20.52 -16.54 3.67
N LEU A 79 -19.68 -16.21 4.64
CA LEU A 79 -18.68 -17.13 5.19
C LEU A 79 -19.34 -18.37 5.79
N GLN A 80 -20.45 -18.20 6.52
CA GLN A 80 -21.24 -19.30 7.09
C GLN A 80 -21.87 -20.24 6.03
N GLN A 81 -22.03 -19.79 4.79
CA GLN A 81 -22.53 -20.63 3.70
C GLN A 81 -21.44 -21.51 3.08
N VAL A 82 -20.17 -21.16 3.27
CA VAL A 82 -19.03 -21.80 2.60
C VAL A 82 -18.17 -22.60 3.57
N TYR A 83 -17.92 -22.07 4.77
CA TYR A 83 -17.09 -22.70 5.80
C TYR A 83 -17.98 -23.34 6.88
N THR A 84 -17.63 -24.56 7.29
CA THR A 84 -18.38 -25.27 8.34
C THR A 84 -17.99 -24.75 9.72
N ASP A 85 -16.70 -24.53 9.95
CA ASP A 85 -16.16 -23.97 11.18
C ASP A 85 -15.42 -22.64 10.92
N VAL A 86 -15.42 -21.75 11.91
CA VAL A 86 -14.69 -20.46 11.81
C VAL A 86 -13.18 -20.67 11.68
N HIS A 87 -12.68 -21.78 12.20
CA HIS A 87 -11.28 -22.19 12.10
C HIS A 87 -10.90 -22.75 10.73
N ASP A 88 -11.86 -22.97 9.82
CA ASP A 88 -11.60 -23.41 8.45
C ASP A 88 -11.35 -22.25 7.47
N ILE A 89 -11.60 -21.00 7.88
CA ILE A 89 -11.47 -19.83 7.01
C ILE A 89 -10.02 -19.70 6.51
N ASP A 90 -9.84 -19.76 5.19
CA ASP A 90 -8.55 -19.55 4.55
C ASP A 90 -8.01 -18.14 4.87
N VAL A 91 -6.73 -18.02 5.22
CA VAL A 91 -6.15 -16.72 5.63
C VAL A 91 -6.33 -15.63 4.57
N PHE A 92 -6.19 -15.96 3.28
CA PHE A 92 -6.39 -15.00 2.21
C PHE A 92 -7.81 -14.41 2.26
N VAL A 93 -8.83 -15.26 2.36
CA VAL A 93 -10.25 -14.86 2.42
C VAL A 93 -10.49 -13.99 3.66
N GLY A 94 -10.08 -14.45 4.84
CA GLY A 94 -10.26 -13.67 6.07
C GLY A 94 -9.56 -12.31 6.02
N SER A 95 -8.32 -12.27 5.51
CA SER A 95 -7.51 -11.05 5.50
C SER A 95 -8.04 -9.93 4.61
N ILE A 96 -8.71 -10.25 3.49
CA ILE A 96 -9.30 -9.26 2.58
C ILE A 96 -10.74 -8.89 2.98
N ALA A 97 -11.35 -9.67 3.86
CA ALA A 97 -12.74 -9.52 4.30
C ALA A 97 -12.88 -8.73 5.60
N GLU A 98 -11.78 -8.49 6.31
CA GLU A 98 -11.76 -7.55 7.44
C GLU A 98 -12.14 -6.14 6.99
N ARG A 99 -12.90 -5.44 7.85
CA ARG A 99 -13.13 -4.00 7.74
C ARG A 99 -11.79 -3.28 7.75
N LEU A 100 -11.63 -2.38 6.79
CA LEU A 100 -10.43 -1.58 6.65
C LEU A 100 -10.29 -0.66 7.87
N LEU A 101 -9.04 -0.49 8.32
CA LEU A 101 -8.75 0.52 9.34
C LEU A 101 -8.84 1.92 8.73
N ASP A 102 -9.13 2.90 9.60
CA ASP A 102 -9.09 4.31 9.22
C ASP A 102 -7.74 4.67 8.58
N ASP A 103 -7.79 5.33 7.42
CA ASP A 103 -6.62 5.72 6.62
C ASP A 103 -5.73 4.57 6.13
N ALA A 104 -6.25 3.33 6.17
CA ALA A 104 -5.61 2.17 5.61
C ALA A 104 -6.44 1.57 4.47
N LEU A 105 -5.77 0.88 3.57
CA LEU A 105 -6.40 0.04 2.54
C LEU A 105 -6.47 -1.43 2.96
N VAL A 106 -6.24 -1.71 4.24
CA VAL A 106 -6.16 -3.07 4.79
C VAL A 106 -6.77 -3.14 6.19
N GLY A 107 -7.27 -4.31 6.56
CA GLY A 107 -7.76 -4.61 7.90
C GLY A 107 -6.64 -4.89 8.93
N PRO A 108 -7.01 -5.08 10.21
CA PRO A 108 -6.07 -5.29 11.32
C PRO A 108 -5.03 -6.41 11.12
N LEU A 109 -5.45 -7.56 10.57
CA LEU A 109 -4.54 -8.68 10.34
C LEU A 109 -3.45 -8.28 9.33
N ASN A 110 -3.85 -7.71 8.20
CA ASN A 110 -2.92 -7.30 7.16
C ASN A 110 -2.00 -6.16 7.64
N VAL A 111 -2.47 -5.23 8.48
CA VAL A 111 -1.58 -4.27 9.14
C VAL A 111 -0.48 -4.97 9.95
N CYS A 112 -0.85 -5.93 10.80
CA CYS A 112 0.12 -6.68 11.59
C CYS A 112 1.14 -7.44 10.71
N LEU A 113 0.66 -8.20 9.71
CA LEU A 113 1.52 -9.03 8.86
C LEU A 113 2.45 -8.18 7.99
N LEU A 114 1.91 -7.15 7.32
CA LEU A 114 2.69 -6.25 6.48
C LEU A 114 3.70 -5.46 7.30
N ALA A 115 3.29 -4.86 8.43
CA ALA A 115 4.18 -4.06 9.26
C ALA A 115 5.36 -4.89 9.79
N ARG A 116 5.10 -6.12 10.25
CA ARG A 116 6.16 -7.05 10.66
C ARG A 116 7.09 -7.38 9.50
N GLN A 117 6.55 -7.77 8.35
CA GLN A 117 7.38 -8.14 7.20
C GLN A 117 8.24 -6.97 6.70
N PHE A 118 7.68 -5.76 6.58
CA PHE A 118 8.43 -4.56 6.19
C PHE A 118 9.46 -4.15 7.24
N ARG A 119 9.15 -4.32 8.54
CA ARG A 119 10.12 -4.09 9.62
C ARG A 119 11.31 -5.03 9.51
N GLU A 120 11.08 -6.34 9.35
CA GLU A 120 12.17 -7.31 9.23
C GLU A 120 13.00 -7.09 7.96
N LEU A 121 12.37 -6.73 6.83
CA LEU A 121 13.10 -6.34 5.61
C LEU A 121 13.98 -5.11 5.85
N LYS A 122 13.46 -4.08 6.53
CA LYS A 122 14.21 -2.85 6.84
C LYS A 122 15.37 -3.11 7.80
N LEU A 123 15.12 -3.78 8.92
CA LEU A 123 16.10 -3.97 9.99
C LEU A 123 17.09 -5.11 9.73
N GLY A 124 16.67 -6.12 8.95
CA GLY A 124 17.50 -7.26 8.56
C GLY A 124 18.41 -6.98 7.37
N ASP A 125 18.20 -5.88 6.64
CA ASP A 125 19.03 -5.51 5.51
C ASP A 125 20.24 -4.68 5.94
N ARG A 126 21.43 -5.28 5.84
CA ARG A 126 22.71 -4.59 6.08
C ARG A 126 22.87 -3.37 5.17
N PHE A 127 22.35 -3.43 3.95
CA PHE A 127 22.42 -2.38 2.95
C PHE A 127 21.20 -1.44 2.96
N TRP A 128 20.34 -1.52 3.99
CA TRP A 128 19.30 -0.52 4.16
C TRP A 128 19.90 0.87 4.11
N TYR A 129 19.40 1.72 3.21
CA TYR A 129 20.10 2.94 2.80
C TYR A 129 20.39 3.91 3.94
N GLU A 130 19.60 3.90 5.01
CA GLU A 130 19.79 4.78 6.17
C GLU A 130 20.81 4.26 7.20
N ASN A 131 21.32 3.04 7.04
CA ASN A 131 22.29 2.47 7.96
C ASN A 131 23.61 3.24 7.90
N GLY A 132 24.08 3.71 9.05
CA GLY A 132 25.38 4.38 9.20
C GLY A 132 26.47 3.48 9.76
N GLY A 133 27.73 3.90 9.62
CA GLY A 133 28.88 3.24 10.26
C GLY A 133 29.49 2.07 9.48
N PHE A 134 29.00 1.76 8.28
CA PHE A 134 29.59 0.76 7.39
C PHE A 134 30.35 1.43 6.24
N ILE A 135 31.26 0.67 5.61
CA ILE A 135 31.91 1.12 4.37
C ILE A 135 30.91 1.31 3.22
N SER A 136 29.78 0.61 3.26
CA SER A 136 28.68 0.74 2.29
C SER A 136 27.65 1.82 2.67
N SER A 137 27.85 2.52 3.79
CA SER A 137 26.90 3.55 4.24
C SER A 137 27.00 4.80 3.38
N PHE A 138 25.85 5.38 3.04
CA PHE A 138 25.81 6.72 2.45
C PHE A 138 26.27 7.79 3.46
N THR A 139 26.87 8.86 2.95
CA THR A 139 27.17 10.05 3.75
C THR A 139 25.89 10.80 4.10
N LYS A 140 25.95 11.73 5.06
CA LYS A 140 24.80 12.56 5.43
C LYS A 140 24.26 13.38 4.26
N ASP A 141 25.14 13.87 3.38
CA ASP A 141 24.75 14.65 2.21
C ASP A 141 24.10 13.78 1.14
N GLN A 142 24.63 12.57 0.92
CA GLN A 142 24.00 11.56 0.06
C GLN A 142 22.60 11.18 0.57
N LEU A 143 22.44 10.95 1.88
CA LEU A 143 21.13 10.69 2.50
C LEU A 143 20.15 11.86 2.33
N LYS A 144 20.62 13.10 2.46
CA LYS A 144 19.80 14.30 2.25
C LYS A 144 19.27 14.35 0.82
N SER A 145 20.11 13.98 -0.16
CA SER A 145 19.73 13.90 -1.57
C SER A 145 18.72 12.78 -1.84
N ILE A 146 18.98 11.56 -1.34
CA ILE A 146 18.05 10.41 -1.48
C ILE A 146 16.67 10.74 -0.90
N ARG A 147 16.60 11.38 0.27
CA ARG A 147 15.33 11.76 0.92
C ARG A 147 14.54 12.83 0.18
N ALA A 148 15.15 13.55 -0.76
CA ALA A 148 14.44 14.52 -1.60
C ALA A 148 13.73 13.85 -2.80
N MET A 149 14.06 12.59 -3.11
CA MET A 149 13.48 11.86 -4.23
C MET A 149 11.99 11.59 -4.02
N THR A 150 11.21 11.71 -5.09
CA THR A 150 9.78 11.40 -5.14
C THR A 150 9.49 10.52 -6.34
N MET A 151 8.39 9.74 -6.30
CA MET A 151 7.96 8.99 -7.49
C MET A 151 7.67 9.93 -8.67
N SER A 152 7.18 11.14 -8.38
CA SER A 152 6.95 12.18 -9.39
C SER A 152 8.24 12.64 -10.06
N ARG A 153 9.34 12.80 -9.32
CA ARG A 153 10.66 13.11 -9.89
C ARG A 153 11.15 11.98 -10.79
N VAL A 154 11.04 10.73 -10.35
CA VAL A 154 11.40 9.55 -11.15
C VAL A 154 10.65 9.58 -12.49
N MET A 155 9.34 9.82 -12.48
CA MET A 155 8.54 9.90 -13.69
C MET A 155 8.93 11.08 -14.58
N CYS A 156 9.13 12.27 -14.01
CA CYS A 156 9.56 13.46 -14.76
C CYS A 156 10.95 13.28 -15.41
N ASP A 157 11.87 12.53 -14.81
CA ASP A 157 13.21 12.28 -15.38
C ASP A 157 13.22 11.19 -16.46
N THR A 158 12.24 10.27 -16.43
CA THR A 158 12.27 9.05 -17.27
C THR A 158 11.23 9.04 -18.38
N LEU A 159 10.17 9.84 -18.28
CA LEU A 159 9.06 9.85 -19.23
C LEU A 159 9.04 11.16 -20.01
N GLU A 160 9.38 11.08 -21.30
CA GLU A 160 9.44 12.24 -22.21
C GLU A 160 8.08 12.94 -22.42
N THR A 161 6.96 12.26 -22.13
CA THR A 161 5.61 12.76 -22.35
C THR A 161 4.98 13.45 -21.13
N ILE A 162 5.70 13.53 -20.01
CA ILE A 162 5.20 14.13 -18.78
C ILE A 162 5.90 15.47 -18.53
N ASP A 163 5.22 16.56 -18.91
CA ASP A 163 5.67 17.93 -18.59
C ASP A 163 5.15 18.43 -17.23
N SER A 164 4.07 17.82 -16.73
CA SER A 164 3.47 18.16 -15.44
C SER A 164 2.87 16.96 -14.73
N ILE A 165 2.99 16.93 -13.41
CA ILE A 165 2.54 15.85 -12.54
C ILE A 165 2.25 16.37 -11.13
N GLN A 166 1.43 15.64 -10.37
CA GLN A 166 1.20 15.90 -8.96
C GLN A 166 2.48 15.60 -8.14
N PRO A 167 2.91 16.44 -7.19
CA PRO A 167 4.08 16.17 -6.36
C PRO A 167 3.97 14.89 -5.52
N PHE A 168 2.74 14.48 -5.14
CA PHE A 168 2.47 13.23 -4.43
C PHE A 168 1.72 12.25 -5.34
N ALA A 169 2.46 11.48 -6.13
CA ALA A 169 1.92 10.59 -7.18
C ALA A 169 0.95 9.49 -6.69
N PHE A 170 0.95 9.14 -5.40
CA PHE A 170 0.07 8.10 -4.84
C PHE A 170 -1.19 8.66 -4.17
N ARG A 171 -1.32 9.98 -4.05
CA ARG A 171 -2.52 10.64 -3.52
C ARG A 171 -3.37 11.15 -4.67
N GLU A 172 -4.69 11.20 -4.47
CA GLU A 172 -5.57 11.89 -5.40
C GLU A 172 -5.17 13.36 -5.57
N SER A 173 -5.50 13.94 -6.72
CA SER A 173 -5.27 15.36 -6.99
C SER A 173 -6.27 16.22 -6.23
N ASP A 174 -5.79 17.33 -5.66
CA ASP A 174 -6.66 18.34 -5.06
C ASP A 174 -7.35 19.19 -6.14
N GLU A 175 -8.58 19.67 -5.88
CA GLU A 175 -9.39 20.44 -6.84
C GLU A 175 -8.90 21.89 -7.07
N ALA A 176 -8.19 22.47 -6.10
CA ALA A 176 -7.65 23.83 -6.18
C ALA A 176 -6.38 24.01 -5.32
N ILE A 177 -5.56 25.00 -5.68
CA ILE A 177 -4.48 25.48 -4.81
C ILE A 177 -5.16 26.28 -3.69
N GLY A 178 -5.09 25.78 -2.46
CA GLY A 178 -5.53 26.55 -1.28
C GLY A 178 -4.73 27.85 -1.16
N ASP A 179 -5.37 28.90 -0.63
CA ASP A 179 -4.88 30.29 -0.58
C ASP A 179 -3.71 30.51 0.44
N GLY A 180 -2.92 29.48 0.72
CA GLY A 180 -1.86 29.47 1.73
C GLY A 180 -0.48 29.20 1.15
N ASP A 181 0.56 29.59 1.89
CA ASP A 181 1.97 29.30 1.56
C ASP A 181 2.16 27.78 1.44
N THR A 182 2.35 27.30 0.20
CA THR A 182 2.43 25.87 -0.09
C THR A 182 3.86 25.40 0.12
N THR A 183 4.09 24.65 1.20
CA THR A 183 5.36 23.96 1.39
C THR A 183 5.48 22.84 0.36
N SER A 184 6.69 22.58 -0.15
CA SER A 184 6.89 21.47 -1.07
C SER A 184 6.72 20.12 -0.38
N PHE A 185 6.28 19.11 -1.13
CA PHE A 185 6.12 17.75 -0.61
C PHE A 185 7.41 17.26 0.09
N SER A 186 8.57 17.52 -0.51
CA SER A 186 9.87 17.11 0.04
C SER A 186 10.23 17.81 1.35
N SER A 187 9.67 19.00 1.59
CA SER A 187 9.84 19.73 2.85
C SER A 187 8.87 19.20 3.90
N TYR A 188 7.62 18.94 3.50
CA TYR A 188 6.61 18.36 4.38
C TYR A 188 7.00 16.96 4.86
N SER A 189 7.42 16.07 3.96
CA SER A 189 7.75 14.67 4.26
C SER A 189 8.96 14.49 5.19
N LYS A 190 9.80 15.52 5.33
CA LYS A 190 10.92 15.53 6.30
C LYS A 190 10.46 15.77 7.72
N LEU A 191 9.38 16.51 7.90
CA LEU A 191 8.92 17.00 9.21
C LEU A 191 7.67 16.28 9.71
N HIS A 192 6.92 15.65 8.80
CA HIS A 192 5.64 15.06 9.11
C HIS A 192 5.51 13.66 8.53
N THR A 193 4.89 12.78 9.29
CA THR A 193 4.39 11.50 8.80
C THR A 193 3.03 11.71 8.15
N TYR A 194 2.85 11.17 6.94
CA TYR A 194 1.54 11.13 6.27
C TYR A 194 1.09 9.68 6.08
N PRO A 195 -0.20 9.37 6.31
CA PRO A 195 -1.25 10.26 6.81
C PRO A 195 -1.01 10.68 8.28
N ASN A 196 -1.36 11.92 8.63
CA ASN A 196 -1.44 12.33 10.04
C ASN A 196 -2.82 11.97 10.60
N MET A 197 -3.00 12.03 11.91
CA MET A 197 -4.26 11.64 12.57
C MET A 197 -5.48 12.48 12.14
N GLN A 198 -5.27 13.62 11.49
CA GLN A 198 -6.32 14.55 11.04
C GLN A 198 -6.67 14.37 9.56
N ARG A 199 -5.96 13.51 8.81
CA ARG A 199 -6.10 13.34 7.35
C ARG A 199 -5.80 14.63 6.57
N GLU A 200 -5.11 15.58 7.20
CA GLU A 200 -4.85 16.90 6.65
C GLU A 200 -3.41 17.03 6.20
N LEU A 201 -3.21 17.74 5.10
CA LEU A 201 -1.90 18.19 4.63
C LEU A 201 -1.90 19.72 4.69
N PRO A 202 -1.81 20.32 5.90
CA PRO A 202 -1.93 21.77 6.05
C PRO A 202 -0.79 22.46 5.29
N GLY A 203 -1.14 23.42 4.42
CA GLY A 203 -0.17 24.13 3.60
C GLY A 203 0.44 23.32 2.46
N PHE A 204 -0.31 22.34 1.91
CA PHE A 204 0.10 21.61 0.71
C PHE A 204 -1.12 21.30 -0.19
N ALA A 205 -0.99 21.60 -1.49
CA ALA A 205 -1.97 21.24 -2.51
C ALA A 205 -1.33 20.29 -3.52
N ASN A 206 -1.90 19.10 -3.70
CA ASN A 206 -1.44 18.06 -4.62
C ASN A 206 -1.93 18.28 -6.07
N VAL A 207 -1.90 19.53 -6.52
CA VAL A 207 -2.22 19.89 -7.92
C VAL A 207 -1.05 19.53 -8.82
N ARG A 208 -1.29 19.43 -10.13
CA ARG A 208 -0.21 19.24 -11.10
C ARG A 208 0.67 20.48 -11.18
N VAL A 209 1.97 20.28 -11.12
CA VAL A 209 2.99 21.32 -11.31
C VAL A 209 3.92 20.91 -12.45
N SER A 210 4.69 21.86 -12.99
CA SER A 210 5.69 21.56 -14.02
C SER A 210 6.77 20.63 -13.44
N CYS A 211 7.23 19.68 -14.23
CA CYS A 211 8.39 18.84 -13.91
C CYS A 211 9.70 19.63 -13.75
N GLN A 212 9.73 20.89 -14.19
CA GLN A 212 10.84 21.83 -14.00
C GLN A 212 10.75 22.64 -12.70
N ASP A 213 9.63 22.56 -11.98
CA ASP A 213 9.47 23.21 -10.69
C ASP A 213 10.22 22.42 -9.60
N GLY A 214 11.51 22.72 -9.46
CA GLY A 214 12.38 22.12 -8.44
C GLY A 214 12.00 22.46 -7.00
N THR A 215 11.13 23.45 -6.77
CA THR A 215 10.61 23.74 -5.43
C THR A 215 9.59 22.69 -5.04
N ALA A 216 8.63 22.39 -5.92
CA ALA A 216 7.58 21.41 -5.69
C ALA A 216 8.04 19.95 -5.90
N ILE A 217 8.86 19.69 -6.93
CA ILE A 217 9.41 18.38 -7.29
C ILE A 217 10.95 18.50 -7.37
N PRO A 218 11.66 18.32 -6.24
CA PRO A 218 13.10 18.51 -6.21
C PRO A 218 13.86 17.57 -7.14
N HIS A 219 14.93 18.09 -7.73
CA HIS A 219 15.90 17.27 -8.45
C HIS A 219 16.79 16.49 -7.49
N LEU A 220 17.23 15.30 -7.93
CA LEU A 220 18.25 14.55 -7.23
C LEU A 220 19.59 15.28 -7.35
N ASP A 221 20.15 15.67 -6.21
CA ASP A 221 21.46 16.32 -6.16
C ASP A 221 22.56 15.25 -6.10
N LEU A 222 23.25 15.04 -7.22
CA LEU A 222 24.33 14.07 -7.34
C LEU A 222 25.71 14.63 -6.94
N THR A 223 25.81 15.90 -6.51
CA THR A 223 27.10 16.50 -6.14
C THR A 223 27.79 15.77 -4.99
N ALA A 224 27.01 15.16 -4.09
CA ALA A 224 27.52 14.36 -2.97
C ALA A 224 28.14 13.00 -3.39
N TRP A 225 28.09 12.64 -4.68
CA TRP A 225 28.76 11.46 -5.27
C TRP A 225 29.95 11.83 -6.15
N LYS A 226 30.32 13.11 -6.23
CA LYS A 226 31.49 13.53 -6.97
C LYS A 226 32.75 13.16 -6.18
N ASP A 227 33.59 12.32 -6.77
CA ASP A 227 34.94 11.99 -6.28
C ASP A 227 35.89 13.20 -6.34
#